data_AF-A0A536GMH0-F1
#
_entry.id   AF-A0A536GMH0-F1
#
_cell.length_a   1.000
_cell.length_b   1.000
_cell.length_c   1.000
_cell.angle_alpha   90.00
_cell.angle_beta   90.00
_cell.angle_gamma   90.00
#
_symmetry.space_group_name_H-M   'P 1'
#
loop_
_entity.id
_entity.type
_entity.pdbx_description
1 polymer ?
#
loop_
_entity_poly.entity_id
_entity_poly.type
_entity_poly.pdbx_seq_one_letter_code
_entity_poly.pdbx_strand_id
1 'polypeptide(L)'
;MIYLVGGAPRAGKSILGQRLCTTLKVGWVSTDLLMELLRVANAAGRKVEWNAAPEAITAAAEWFFPYLERFIWGVNSLADHYVIEGVDFLPAQVAQLSTQYPIRAVFLGCSRMTLEGL
;
A
#
# COMPACT_ATOMS: atom_id res chain seq x y z
N MET A 1 -1.16 -14.17 8.00
CA MET A 1 -1.81 -13.78 6.73
C MET A 1 -1.79 -12.27 6.62
N ILE A 2 -1.14 -11.74 5.58
CA ILE A 2 -1.06 -10.32 5.30
C ILE A 2 -2.13 -9.98 4.25
N TYR A 3 -2.91 -8.93 4.51
CA TYR A 3 -3.90 -8.44 3.56
C TYR A 3 -3.41 -7.13 2.94
N LEU A 4 -3.08 -7.14 1.64
CA LEU A 4 -2.63 -5.95 0.92
C LEU A 4 -3.76 -5.37 0.08
N VAL A 5 -4.16 -4.14 0.38
CA VAL A 5 -5.22 -3.41 -0.35
C VAL A 5 -4.58 -2.26 -1.12
N GLY A 6 -4.25 -2.53 -2.39
CA GLY A 6 -3.63 -1.56 -3.31
C GLY A 6 -4.64 -0.90 -4.24
N GLY A 7 -4.14 -0.05 -5.13
CA GLY A 7 -4.92 0.51 -6.25
C GLY A 7 -5.02 2.03 -6.30
N ALA A 8 -5.81 2.54 -7.24
CA ALA A 8 -5.86 3.96 -7.59
C ALA A 8 -6.30 4.85 -6.42
N PRO A 9 -5.81 6.10 -6.32
CA PRO A 9 -6.32 7.08 -5.36
C PRO A 9 -7.84 7.18 -5.43
N ARG A 10 -8.49 7.40 -4.28
CA ARG A 10 -9.96 7.53 -4.15
C ARG A 10 -10.80 6.30 -4.54
N ALA A 11 -10.21 5.16 -4.92
CA ALA A 11 -10.95 3.93 -5.23
C ALA A 11 -11.55 3.19 -4.00
N GLY A 12 -11.62 3.82 -2.83
CA GLY A 12 -12.21 3.21 -1.62
C GLY A 12 -11.31 2.27 -0.83
N LYS A 13 -9.99 2.30 -1.05
CA LYS A 13 -9.02 1.43 -0.36
C LYS A 13 -9.10 1.50 1.16
N SER A 14 -9.12 2.71 1.73
CA SER A 14 -9.21 2.91 3.18
C SER A 14 -10.54 2.39 3.74
N ILE A 15 -11.64 2.53 3.00
CA ILE A 15 -12.95 1.98 3.41
C ILE A 15 -12.88 0.45 3.45
N LEU A 16 -12.29 -0.18 2.42
CA LEU A 16 -12.12 -1.63 2.41
C LEU A 16 -11.17 -2.11 3.52
N GLY A 17 -10.03 -1.43 3.70
CA GLY A 17 -9.05 -1.75 4.74
C GLY A 17 -9.67 -1.69 6.14
N GLN A 18 -10.40 -0.61 6.44
CA GLN A 18 -11.09 -0.45 7.72
C GLN A 18 -12.19 -1.51 7.95
N ARG A 19 -12.99 -1.82 6.92
CA ARG A 19 -14.00 -2.87 7.02
C ARG A 19 -13.37 -4.24 7.26
N LEU A 20 -12.29 -4.54 6.54
CA LEU A 20 -11.58 -5.80 6.64
C LEU A 20 -10.95 -5.97 8.03
N CYS A 21 -10.25 -4.95 8.53
CA CYS A 21 -9.61 -5.02 9.84
C CYS A 21 -10.64 -5.14 10.98
N THR A 22 -11.77 -4.44 10.88
CA THR A 22 -12.87 -4.54 11.85
C THR A 22 -13.50 -5.94 11.83
N THR A 23 -13.76 -6.48 10.64
CA THR A 23 -14.40 -7.80 10.48
C THR A 23 -13.49 -8.92 10.98
N LEU A 24 -12.20 -8.85 10.66
CA LEU A 24 -11.22 -9.87 11.04
C LEU A 24 -10.62 -9.66 12.43
N LYS A 25 -10.86 -8.49 13.05
CA LYS A 25 -10.27 -8.05 14.33
C LYS A 25 -8.73 -8.08 14.31
N VAL A 26 -8.15 -7.50 13.26
CA VAL A 26 -6.69 -7.46 13.04
C VAL A 26 -6.17 -6.03 12.97
N GLY A 27 -4.86 -5.85 13.09
CA GLY A 27 -4.21 -4.55 12.92
C GLY A 27 -4.34 -4.01 11.49
N TRP A 28 -4.25 -2.68 11.36
CA TRP A 28 -4.40 -1.96 10.10
C TRP A 28 -3.41 -0.80 10.03
N VAL A 29 -2.71 -0.64 8.91
CA VAL A 29 -1.74 0.43 8.71
C VAL A 29 -1.70 0.91 7.26
N SER A 30 -1.74 2.23 7.10
CA SER A 30 -1.64 2.89 5.80
C SER A 30 -0.21 3.02 5.31
N THR A 31 0.05 2.78 4.02
CA THR A 31 1.36 3.12 3.42
C THR A 31 1.63 4.61 3.45
N ASP A 32 0.58 5.46 3.48
CA ASP A 32 0.73 6.91 3.63
C ASP A 32 1.43 7.29 4.94
N LEU A 33 1.21 6.53 6.03
CA LEU A 33 1.91 6.75 7.30
C LEU A 33 3.39 6.40 7.20
N LEU A 34 3.73 5.33 6.49
CA LEU A 34 5.12 4.95 6.24
C LEU A 34 5.82 5.99 5.37
N MET A 35 5.15 6.47 4.32
CA MET A 35 5.62 7.54 3.46
C MET A 35 5.82 8.85 4.23
N GLU A 36 4.93 9.15 5.19
CA GLU A 36 5.08 10.32 6.05
C GLU A 36 6.34 10.25 6.91
N LEU A 37 6.66 9.09 7.47
CA LEU A 37 7.90 8.91 8.23
C LEU A 37 9.14 9.12 7.34
N LEU A 38 9.12 8.59 6.11
CA LEU A 38 10.20 8.81 5.14
C LEU A 38 10.30 10.28 4.70
N ARG A 39 9.17 10.98 4.64
CA ARG A 39 9.12 12.41 4.39
C ARG A 39 9.76 13.18 5.54
N VAL A 40 9.38 12.94 6.78
CA VAL A 40 10.00 13.63 7.94
C VAL A 40 11.51 13.34 8.00
N ALA A 41 11.92 12.11 7.69
CA ALA A 41 13.33 11.72 7.63
C ALA A 41 14.12 12.30 6.43
N ASN A 42 13.45 13.03 5.53
CA ASN A 42 14.03 13.56 4.30
C ASN A 42 14.76 12.50 3.45
N ALA A 43 14.13 11.32 3.30
CA ALA A 43 14.69 10.23 2.52
C ALA A 43 14.96 10.66 1.06
N ALA A 44 16.16 10.37 0.57
CA ALA A 44 16.58 10.70 -0.78
C ALA A 44 15.72 9.96 -1.82
N GLY A 45 15.33 10.64 -2.90
CA GLY A 45 14.50 10.08 -3.96
C GLY A 45 13.00 10.04 -3.64
N ARG A 46 12.57 10.52 -2.47
CA ARG A 46 11.14 10.66 -2.16
C ARG A 46 10.45 11.53 -3.22
N LYS A 47 9.24 11.14 -3.63
CA LYS A 47 8.40 12.02 -4.44
C LYS A 47 8.01 13.28 -3.66
N VAL A 48 8.08 14.43 -4.33
CA VAL A 48 7.71 15.73 -3.76
C VAL A 48 6.27 16.11 -4.14
N GLU A 49 5.81 15.62 -5.29
CA GLU A 49 4.48 15.86 -5.83
C GLU A 49 3.86 14.58 -6.37
N TRP A 50 2.53 14.58 -6.49
CA TRP A 50 1.80 13.48 -7.11
C TRP A 50 1.90 13.56 -8.63
N ASN A 51 2.29 12.45 -9.26
CA ASN A 51 2.36 12.31 -10.71
C ASN A 51 1.66 11.01 -11.13
N ALA A 52 0.60 11.14 -11.93
CA ALA A 52 -0.23 10.02 -12.37
C ALA A 52 0.31 9.33 -13.64
N ALA A 53 1.45 9.77 -14.19
CA ALA A 53 2.08 9.09 -15.31
C ALA A 53 2.47 7.65 -14.91
N PRO A 54 2.21 6.64 -15.76
CA PRO A 54 2.52 5.24 -15.46
C PRO A 54 3.98 5.00 -15.03
N GLU A 55 4.91 5.72 -15.64
CA GLU A 55 6.35 5.65 -15.35
C GLU A 55 6.65 6.21 -13.96
N ALA A 56 6.01 7.31 -13.59
CA ALA A 56 6.16 7.92 -12.27
C ALA A 56 5.54 7.05 -11.16
N ILE A 57 4.40 6.41 -11.42
CA ILE A 57 3.77 5.45 -10.51
C ILE A 57 4.70 4.24 -10.30
N THR A 58 5.28 3.73 -11.38
CA THR A 58 6.21 2.59 -11.32
C THR A 58 7.46 2.94 -10.54
N ALA A 59 8.10 4.08 -10.86
CA ALA A 59 9.29 4.55 -10.18
C ALA A 59 9.04 4.82 -8.68
N ALA A 60 7.90 5.40 -8.32
CA ALA A 60 7.53 5.60 -6.92
C ALA A 60 7.37 4.28 -6.17
N ALA A 61 6.73 3.29 -6.81
CA ALA A 61 6.56 1.98 -6.22
C ALA A 61 7.88 1.21 -6.07
N GLU A 62 8.77 1.28 -7.05
CA GLU A 62 10.10 0.67 -6.98
C GLU A 62 10.96 1.31 -5.88
N TRP A 63 10.93 2.64 -5.77
CA TRP A 63 11.63 3.37 -4.72
C TRP A 63 11.09 3.03 -3.32
N PHE A 64 9.77 2.92 -3.17
CA PHE A 64 9.15 2.66 -1.86
C PHE A 64 9.29 1.19 -1.41
N PHE A 65 9.40 0.26 -2.35
CA PHE A 65 9.31 -1.17 -2.07
C PHE A 65 10.29 -1.71 -1.03
N PRO A 66 11.59 -1.32 -1.00
CA PRO A 66 12.51 -1.78 0.05
C PRO A 66 12.05 -1.41 1.46
N TYR A 67 11.39 -0.27 1.62
CA TYR A 67 10.85 0.17 2.92
C TYR A 67 9.61 -0.64 3.31
N LEU A 68 8.71 -0.89 2.35
CA LEU A 68 7.54 -1.73 2.56
C LEU A 68 7.94 -3.17 2.91
N GLU A 69 8.90 -3.75 2.19
CA GLU A 69 9.43 -5.09 2.46
C GLU A 69 10.04 -5.16 3.86
N ARG A 70 10.86 -4.17 4.23
CA ARG A 70 11.46 -4.12 5.57
C ARG A 70 10.42 -3.95 6.67
N PHE A 71 9.37 -3.18 6.42
CA PHE A 71 8.24 -3.02 7.35
C PHE A 71 7.51 -4.35 7.55
N ILE A 72 7.16 -5.05 6.46
CA ILE A 72 6.51 -6.37 6.51
C ILE A 72 7.36 -7.36 7.29
N TRP A 73 8.66 -7.43 7.00
CA TRP A 73 9.59 -8.28 7.74
C TRP A 73 9.53 -8.03 9.25
N GLY A 74 9.50 -6.76 9.67
CA GLY A 74 9.44 -6.38 11.08
C GLY A 74 8.11 -6.75 11.73
N VAL A 75 6.99 -6.37 11.12
CA VAL A 75 5.64 -6.62 11.65
C VAL A 75 5.31 -8.11 11.69
N ASN A 76 5.82 -8.90 10.77
CA ASN A 76 5.58 -10.36 10.73
C ASN A 76 6.12 -11.10 11.97
N SER A 77 7.02 -10.49 12.75
CA SER A 77 7.46 -11.02 14.06
C SER A 77 6.55 -10.63 15.23
N LEU A 78 5.65 -9.65 15.03
CA LEU A 78 4.81 -9.04 16.06
C LEU A 78 3.33 -9.41 15.92
N ALA A 79 2.88 -9.68 14.68
CA ALA A 79 1.48 -9.95 14.38
C ALA A 79 1.33 -11.01 13.29
N ASP A 80 0.52 -12.02 13.56
CA ASP A 80 0.22 -13.09 12.61
C ASP A 80 -0.68 -12.61 11.45
N HIS A 81 -1.56 -11.64 11.71
CA HIS A 81 -2.55 -11.14 10.77
C HIS A 81 -2.69 -9.63 10.84
N TYR A 82 -2.64 -8.96 9.68
CA TYR A 82 -2.79 -7.51 9.59
C TYR A 82 -3.11 -7.07 8.16
N VAL A 83 -3.67 -5.86 8.06
CA VAL A 83 -4.00 -5.19 6.79
C VAL A 83 -3.01 -4.06 6.55
N ILE A 84 -2.44 -4.01 5.35
CA ILE A 84 -1.76 -2.82 4.82
C ILE A 84 -2.54 -2.33 3.61
N GLU A 85 -2.92 -1.06 3.59
CA GLU A 85 -3.57 -0.43 2.44
C GLU A 85 -2.80 0.81 1.98
N GLY A 86 -2.94 1.14 0.71
CA GLY A 86 -2.48 2.43 0.20
C GLY A 86 -2.02 2.37 -1.25
N VAL A 87 -1.15 3.30 -1.60
CA VAL A 87 -0.57 3.46 -2.94
C VAL A 87 0.92 3.11 -2.91
N ASP A 88 1.58 3.26 -4.07
CA ASP A 88 3.03 3.06 -4.25
C ASP A 88 3.53 1.63 -4.00
N PHE A 89 2.71 0.63 -4.32
CA PHE A 89 3.17 -0.74 -4.53
C PHE A 89 2.39 -1.40 -5.66
N LEU A 90 3.01 -2.35 -6.37
CA LEU A 90 2.48 -2.96 -7.58
C LEU A 90 2.08 -4.43 -7.38
N PRO A 91 1.18 -4.99 -8.20
CA PRO A 91 0.85 -6.41 -8.15
C PRO A 91 2.06 -7.34 -8.30
N ALA A 92 3.05 -6.97 -9.13
CA ALA A 92 4.28 -7.75 -9.30
C ALA A 92 5.11 -7.83 -8.00
N GLN A 93 5.19 -6.74 -7.26
CA GLN A 93 5.86 -6.68 -5.96
C GLN A 93 5.13 -7.53 -4.91
N VAL A 94 3.79 -7.55 -4.95
CA VAL A 94 3.00 -8.47 -4.11
C VAL A 94 3.29 -9.91 -4.45
N ALA A 95 3.40 -10.26 -5.75
CA ALA A 95 3.76 -11.61 -6.17
C ALA A 95 5.15 -12.01 -5.62
N GLN A 96 6.13 -11.09 -5.66
CA GLN A 96 7.44 -11.30 -5.05
C GLN A 96 7.33 -11.56 -3.54
N LEU A 97 6.64 -10.71 -2.79
CA LEU A 97 6.46 -10.89 -1.34
C LEU A 97 5.71 -12.19 -0.98
N SER A 98 4.78 -12.62 -1.84
CA SER A 98 3.99 -13.84 -1.64
C SER A 98 4.83 -15.13 -1.70
N THR A 99 6.07 -15.05 -2.19
CA THR A 99 7.02 -16.18 -2.14
C THR A 99 7.54 -16.45 -0.72
N GLN A 100 7.47 -15.45 0.16
CA GLN A 100 8.01 -15.50 1.52
C GLN A 100 6.93 -15.44 2.60
N TYR A 101 5.82 -14.76 2.31
CA TYR A 101 4.75 -14.52 3.27
C TYR A 101 3.39 -15.00 2.75
N PRO A 102 2.48 -15.46 3.63
CA PRO A 102 1.11 -15.75 3.24
C PRO A 102 0.36 -14.43 2.99
N ILE A 103 0.15 -14.06 1.73
CA ILE A 103 -0.49 -12.80 1.33
C ILE A 103 -1.81 -13.05 0.59
N ARG A 104 -2.82 -12.22 0.90
CA ARG A 104 -4.00 -12.01 0.06
C ARG A 104 -4.03 -10.55 -0.35
N ALA A 105 -4.15 -10.27 -1.65
CA ALA A 105 -4.14 -8.91 -2.14
C ALA A 105 -5.31 -8.62 -3.07
N VAL A 106 -5.74 -7.36 -3.06
CA VAL A 106 -6.72 -6.82 -3.99
C VAL A 106 -6.29 -5.42 -4.40
N PHE A 107 -6.46 -5.09 -5.68
CA PHE A 107 -6.16 -3.78 -6.23
C PHE A 107 -7.45 -3.14 -6.70
N LEU A 108 -7.84 -2.04 -6.05
CA LEU A 108 -9.06 -1.32 -6.38
C LEU A 108 -8.81 -0.30 -7.49
N GLY A 109 -9.65 -0.33 -8.51
CA GLY A 109 -9.70 0.67 -9.56
C GLY A 109 -11.11 1.23 -9.69
N CYS A 110 -11.23 2.33 -10.43
CA CYS A 110 -12.53 2.86 -10.83
C CYS A 110 -12.59 2.89 -12.37
N SER A 111 -13.62 2.28 -12.96
CA SER A 111 -13.82 2.28 -14.41
C SER A 111 -14.45 3.59 -14.92
N ARG A 112 -15.03 4.40 -14.03
CA ARG A 112 -15.64 5.71 -14.32
C ARG A 112 -15.42 6.66 -13.16
N MET A 113 -14.33 7.42 -13.19
CA MET A 113 -14.16 8.60 -12.34
C MET A 113 -14.32 9.85 -13.20
N THR A 114 -15.38 10.61 -12.95
CA THR A 114 -15.56 11.96 -13.48
C THR A 114 -15.39 12.96 -12.35
N LEU A 115 -14.94 14.18 -12.67
CA LEU A 115 -14.81 15.26 -11.69
C LEU A 115 -16.14 15.61 -11.00
N GLU A 116 -17.26 15.39 -11.69
CA GLU A 116 -18.63 15.63 -11.18
C GLU A 116 -19.06 14.60 -10.13
N GLY A 117 -18.35 13.47 -10.00
CA GLY A 117 -18.64 12.41 -9.04
C GLY A 117 -17.74 12.43 -7.78
N LEU A 118 -16.94 13.47 -7.59
CA LEU A 118 -16.06 13.70 -6.43
C LEU A 118 -16.60 14.82 -5.54
#